data_AF-A0A4Y7UGX4-F1
#
_entry.id   AF-A0A4Y7UGX4-F1
#
_cell.length_a   1.000
_cell.length_b   1.000
_cell.length_c   1.000
_cell.angle_alpha   90.00
_cell.angle_beta   90.00
_cell.angle_gamma   90.00
#
_symmetry.space_group_name_H-M   'P 1'
#
loop_
_entity.id
_entity.type
_entity.pdbx_description
1 polymer ?
#
loop_
_entity_poly.entity_id
_entity_poly.type
_entity_poly.pdbx_seq_one_letter_code
_entity_poly.pdbx_strand_id
1 'polypeptide(L)'
;MKKIKIGIVIVIMIFFWYSFDYIWYRNFKHFYELSLNDRILDIKQGKGGIKIVIKRIKDDNFYIYCDNEEYLKIGDSISKKSKSDEIKIYRKSVNTLNWSYYKSIYISKKLDFYSLIIKK
;
A
#
# COMPACT_ATOMS: atom_id res chain seq x y z
N MET A 1 -23.67 -1.37 -37.04
CA MET A 1 -23.06 -0.42 -36.06
C MET A 1 -23.01 -0.90 -34.61
N LYS A 2 -23.98 -1.71 -34.09
CA LYS A 2 -23.97 -2.18 -32.68
C LYS A 2 -22.75 -3.06 -32.30
N LYS A 3 -22.29 -3.95 -33.20
CA LYS A 3 -21.15 -4.85 -32.96
C LYS A 3 -19.80 -4.13 -32.83
N ILE A 4 -19.60 -3.04 -33.59
CA ILE A 4 -18.38 -2.21 -33.54
C ILE A 4 -18.30 -1.44 -32.21
N LYS A 5 -19.43 -0.92 -31.71
CA LYS A 5 -19.50 -0.27 -30.39
C LYS A 5 -19.12 -1.21 -29.25
N ILE A 6 -19.53 -2.49 -29.33
CA ILE A 6 -19.18 -3.50 -28.31
C ILE A 6 -17.69 -3.81 -28.32
N GLY A 7 -17.06 -3.94 -29.50
CA GLY A 7 -15.62 -4.16 -29.62
C GLY A 7 -14.80 -3.01 -29.01
N ILE A 8 -15.20 -1.77 -29.25
CA ILE A 8 -14.54 -0.58 -28.67
C ILE A 8 -14.67 -0.58 -27.14
N VAL A 9 -15.85 -0.90 -26.60
CA VAL A 9 -16.04 -1.00 -25.14
C VAL A 9 -15.14 -2.06 -24.53
N ILE A 10 -14.99 -3.23 -25.16
CA ILE A 10 -14.10 -4.29 -24.68
C ILE A 10 -12.64 -3.82 -24.68
N VAL A 11 -12.17 -3.19 -25.76
CA VAL A 11 -10.79 -2.65 -25.83
C VAL A 11 -10.56 -1.58 -24.76
N ILE A 12 -11.53 -0.70 -24.55
CA ILE A 12 -11.47 0.32 -23.49
C ILE A 12 -11.41 -0.33 -22.10
N MET A 13 -12.24 -1.35 -21.83
CA MET A 13 -12.22 -2.07 -20.56
C MET A 13 -10.89 -2.78 -20.32
N ILE A 14 -10.34 -3.44 -21.34
CA ILE A 14 -9.01 -4.10 -21.27
C ILE A 14 -7.92 -3.06 -21.00
N PHE A 15 -7.93 -1.94 -21.72
CA PHE A 15 -6.97 -0.86 -21.55
C PHE A 15 -7.01 -0.26 -20.15
N PHE A 16 -8.22 0.00 -19.62
CA PHE A 16 -8.38 0.47 -18.25
C PHE A 16 -7.90 -0.58 -17.23
N TRP A 17 -8.21 -1.86 -17.44
CA TRP A 17 -7.77 -2.93 -16.54
C TRP A 17 -6.24 -2.99 -16.42
N TYR A 18 -5.53 -3.05 -17.56
CA TYR A 18 -4.07 -3.03 -17.58
C TYR A 18 -3.48 -1.74 -16.98
N SER A 19 -4.13 -0.60 -17.20
CA SER A 19 -3.69 0.69 -16.64
C SER A 19 -3.82 0.71 -15.11
N PHE A 20 -4.92 0.20 -14.56
CA PHE A 20 -5.11 0.08 -13.12
C PHE A 20 -4.08 -0.85 -12.49
N ASP A 21 -3.83 -2.02 -13.09
CA ASP A 21 -2.84 -2.98 -12.59
C ASP A 21 -1.41 -2.41 -12.64
N TYR A 22 -1.07 -1.64 -13.69
CA TYR A 22 0.23 -0.99 -13.80
C TYR A 22 0.48 0.09 -12.74
N ILE A 23 -0.52 0.93 -12.44
CA ILE A 23 -0.44 1.93 -11.36
C ILE A 23 -0.25 1.22 -10.01
N TRP A 24 -0.97 0.12 -9.80
CA TRP A 24 -0.90 -0.67 -8.59
C TRP A 24 0.49 -1.29 -8.40
N TYR A 25 1.03 -1.89 -9.45
CA TYR A 25 2.41 -2.40 -9.52
C TYR A 25 3.45 -1.31 -9.20
N ARG A 26 3.36 -0.16 -9.88
CA ARG A 26 4.33 0.95 -9.71
C ARG A 26 4.33 1.46 -8.27
N ASN A 27 3.14 1.67 -7.70
CA ASN A 27 3.00 2.15 -6.33
C ASN A 27 3.58 1.16 -5.31
N PHE A 28 3.28 -0.12 -5.47
CA PHE A 28 3.83 -1.14 -4.58
C PHE A 28 5.35 -1.27 -4.72
N LYS A 29 5.88 -1.25 -5.95
CA LYS A 29 7.32 -1.25 -6.20
C LYS A 29 8.01 -0.08 -5.51
N HIS A 30 7.45 1.11 -5.70
CA HIS A 30 7.99 2.32 -5.09
C HIS A 30 7.96 2.24 -3.56
N PHE A 31 6.84 1.77 -2.98
CA PHE A 31 6.73 1.53 -1.54
C PHE A 31 7.80 0.54 -1.05
N TYR A 32 7.97 -0.59 -1.72
CA TYR A 32 8.92 -1.63 -1.34
C TYR A 32 10.37 -1.11 -1.34
N GLU A 33 10.75 -0.36 -2.37
CA GLU A 33 12.10 0.19 -2.55
C GLU A 33 12.43 1.37 -1.62
N LEU A 34 11.42 2.07 -1.07
CA LEU A 34 11.61 3.25 -0.24
C LEU A 34 11.91 2.89 1.22
N SER A 35 12.79 3.67 1.88
CA SER A 35 12.85 3.71 3.35
C SER A 35 11.89 4.78 3.87
N LEU A 36 11.14 4.46 4.92
CA LEU A 36 10.07 5.31 5.42
C LEU A 36 10.13 5.41 6.93
N ASN A 37 9.99 6.62 7.46
CA ASN A 37 9.68 6.92 8.85
C ASN A 37 8.62 8.02 8.85
N ASP A 38 7.37 7.67 9.14
CA ASP A 38 6.28 8.64 9.07
C ASP A 38 5.09 8.24 9.95
N ARG A 39 3.95 8.96 9.85
CA ARG A 39 2.72 8.70 10.58
C ARG A 39 1.57 8.32 9.68
N ILE A 40 0.71 7.43 10.16
CA ILE A 40 -0.52 7.06 9.49
C ILE A 40 -1.48 8.27 9.52
N LEU A 41 -1.84 8.78 8.36
CA LEU A 41 -2.79 9.87 8.18
C LEU A 41 -4.22 9.35 7.98
N ASP A 42 -4.36 8.21 7.30
CA ASP A 42 -5.65 7.63 6.97
C ASP A 42 -5.50 6.12 6.71
N ILE A 43 -6.55 5.35 6.98
CA ILE A 43 -6.61 3.92 6.75
C ILE A 43 -7.89 3.64 5.96
N LYS A 44 -7.76 3.06 4.76
CA LYS A 44 -8.88 2.69 3.90
C LYS A 44 -8.75 1.24 3.49
N GLN A 45 -9.87 0.56 3.29
CA GLN A 45 -9.85 -0.75 2.66
C GLN A 45 -9.83 -0.58 1.12
N GLY A 46 -8.96 -1.33 0.44
CA GLY A 46 -8.83 -1.33 -1.02
C GLY A 46 -8.97 -2.72 -1.60
N LYS A 47 -9.10 -2.81 -2.93
CA LYS A 47 -8.96 -4.10 -3.62
C LYS A 47 -7.55 -4.63 -3.35
N GLY A 48 -7.45 -5.84 -2.77
CA GLY A 48 -6.18 -6.50 -2.50
C GLY A 48 -5.53 -6.21 -1.13
N GLY A 49 -6.16 -5.44 -0.25
CA GLY A 49 -5.71 -5.27 1.15
C GLY A 49 -5.98 -3.87 1.73
N ILE A 50 -5.20 -3.46 2.73
CA ILE A 50 -5.35 -2.18 3.42
C ILE A 50 -4.56 -1.08 2.69
N LYS A 51 -5.10 0.13 2.68
CA LYS A 51 -4.49 1.35 2.13
C LYS A 51 -4.15 2.24 3.32
N ILE A 52 -2.86 2.44 3.58
CA ILE A 52 -2.38 3.30 4.66
C ILE A 52 -1.79 4.56 4.02
N VAL A 53 -2.44 5.69 4.22
CA VAL A 53 -1.92 6.97 3.75
C VAL A 53 -0.93 7.48 4.79
N ILE A 54 0.33 7.69 4.41
CA ILE A 54 1.42 7.95 5.37
C ILE A 54 2.09 9.30 5.15
N LYS A 55 2.23 9.74 3.89
CA LYS A 55 2.78 11.06 3.55
C LYS A 55 2.16 11.57 2.25
N ARG A 56 1.84 12.86 2.18
CA ARG A 56 1.79 13.57 0.89
C ARG A 56 3.23 13.95 0.52
N ILE A 57 3.99 13.05 -0.11
CA ILE A 57 5.11 13.50 -0.96
C ILE A 57 4.56 13.55 -2.37
N LYS A 58 4.45 14.74 -2.95
CA LYS A 58 4.03 14.93 -4.36
C LYS A 58 2.71 14.22 -4.71
N ASP A 59 1.72 14.27 -3.82
CA ASP A 59 0.38 13.68 -4.01
C ASP A 59 0.30 12.14 -4.15
N ASP A 60 1.40 11.42 -3.98
CA ASP A 60 1.39 9.96 -4.05
C ASP A 60 1.00 9.34 -2.69
N ASN A 61 -0.07 8.53 -2.71
CA ASN A 61 -0.47 7.71 -1.57
C ASN A 61 0.27 6.37 -1.64
N PHE A 62 0.96 5.98 -0.58
CA PHE A 62 1.49 4.62 -0.47
C PHE A 62 0.38 3.64 -0.03
N TYR A 63 0.49 2.39 -0.46
CA TYR A 63 -0.48 1.36 -0.16
C TYR A 63 0.25 0.19 0.52
N ILE A 64 -0.23 -0.22 1.69
CA ILE A 64 0.38 -1.29 2.49
C ILE A 64 -0.61 -2.43 2.58
N TYR A 65 -0.44 -3.43 1.73
CA TYR A 65 -1.26 -4.62 1.79
C TYR A 65 -0.73 -5.51 2.92
N CYS A 66 -1.31 -5.37 4.11
CA CYS A 66 -1.13 -6.33 5.18
C CYS A 66 -2.40 -7.17 5.35
N ASP A 67 -2.24 -8.37 5.90
CA ASP A 67 -3.35 -9.32 6.05
C ASP A 67 -4.32 -8.92 7.18
N ASN A 68 -3.99 -7.93 8.02
CA ASN A 68 -4.83 -7.54 9.16
C ASN A 68 -4.72 -6.04 9.52
N GLU A 69 -5.86 -5.36 9.62
CA GLU A 69 -5.99 -3.92 9.93
C GLU A 69 -6.01 -3.62 11.42
N GLU A 70 -6.35 -4.60 12.26
CA GLU A 70 -6.65 -4.42 13.69
C GLU A 70 -5.53 -3.72 14.48
N TYR A 71 -4.30 -3.79 13.98
CA TYR A 71 -3.12 -3.26 14.64
C TYR A 71 -2.80 -1.80 14.26
N LEU A 72 -3.43 -1.27 13.22
CA LEU A 72 -3.16 0.05 12.67
C LEU A 72 -4.13 1.08 13.23
N LYS A 73 -3.62 2.24 13.65
CA LYS A 73 -4.43 3.39 14.02
C LYS A 73 -3.91 4.66 13.36
N ILE A 74 -4.84 5.52 12.98
CA ILE A 74 -4.51 6.87 12.52
C ILE A 74 -3.71 7.58 13.63
N GLY A 75 -2.62 8.23 13.24
CA GLY A 75 -1.67 8.89 14.12
C GLY A 75 -0.51 8.00 14.57
N ASP A 76 -0.57 6.67 14.43
CA ASP A 76 0.59 5.81 14.74
C ASP A 76 1.77 6.14 13.84
N SER A 77 2.98 6.02 14.38
CA SER A 77 4.21 6.15 13.60
C SER A 77 4.60 4.81 13.02
N ILE A 78 5.04 4.78 11.78
CA ILE A 78 5.54 3.59 11.12
C ILE A 78 6.97 3.78 10.62
N SER A 79 7.74 2.69 10.62
CA SER A 79 9.10 2.63 10.10
C SER A 79 9.27 1.41 9.20
N LYS A 80 9.90 1.60 8.04
CA LYS A 80 10.26 0.54 7.09
C LYS A 80 11.65 0.81 6.51
N LYS A 81 12.48 -0.24 6.43
CA LYS A 81 13.74 -0.17 5.67
C LYS A 81 13.48 -0.36 4.18
N SER A 82 14.34 0.19 3.32
CA SER A 82 14.30 -0.09 1.88
C SER A 82 14.40 -1.59 1.62
N LYS A 83 13.61 -2.11 0.67
CA LYS A 83 13.56 -3.54 0.27
C LYS A 83 13.31 -4.50 1.45
N SER A 84 12.43 -4.10 2.36
CA SER A 84 12.01 -4.92 3.49
C SER A 84 10.49 -5.05 3.49
N ASP A 85 10.02 -6.25 3.78
CA ASP A 85 8.60 -6.54 3.98
C ASP A 85 8.10 -6.14 5.36
N GLU A 86 9.02 -5.96 6.33
CA GLU A 86 8.68 -5.65 7.71
C GLU A 86 8.42 -4.15 7.87
N ILE A 87 7.25 -3.82 8.40
CA ILE A 87 6.84 -2.47 8.74
C ILE A 87 6.59 -2.44 10.24
N LYS A 88 7.39 -1.65 10.96
CA LYS A 88 7.28 -1.47 12.41
C LYS A 88 6.30 -0.36 12.71
N ILE A 89 5.39 -0.61 13.65
CA ILE A 89 4.41 0.35 14.15
C ILE A 89 4.83 0.75 15.56
N TYR A 90 4.81 2.05 15.80
CA TYR A 90 5.06 2.70 17.07
C TYR A 90 3.82 3.48 17.47
N ARG A 91 3.41 3.36 18.73
CA ARG A 91 2.22 4.03 19.26
C ARG A 91 2.61 4.98 20.36
N LYS A 92 1.99 6.16 20.35
CA LYS A 92 2.15 7.14 21.42
C LYS A 92 1.25 6.76 22.58
N SER A 93 1.83 6.58 23.77
CA SER A 93 1.06 6.39 25.00
C SER A 93 0.30 7.68 25.34
N VAL A 94 -0.97 7.57 25.70
CA VAL A 94 -1.79 8.72 26.11
C VAL A 94 -1.28 9.32 27.42
N ASN A 95 -0.81 8.47 28.34
CA ASN A 95 -0.43 8.89 29.68
C ASN A 95 0.98 9.49 29.72
N THR A 96 1.94 8.87 29.02
CA THR A 96 3.35 9.27 29.08
C THR A 96 3.78 10.11 27.90
N LEU A 97 2.94 10.25 26.87
CA LEU A 97 3.24 10.91 25.59
C LEU A 97 4.49 10.37 24.87
N ASN A 98 5.03 9.24 25.32
CA ASN A 98 6.20 8.61 24.74
C ASN A 98 5.79 7.65 23.62
N TRP A 99 6.62 7.60 22.58
CA TRP A 99 6.51 6.61 21.51
C TRP A 99 7.17 5.31 21.95
N SER A 100 6.46 4.20 21.80
CA SER A 100 7.01 2.88 22.02
C SER A 100 6.68 1.96 20.84
N TYR A 101 7.53 0.96 20.62
CA TYR A 101 7.24 -0.09 19.66
C TYR A 101 5.94 -0.80 20.08
N TYR A 102 5.02 -0.95 19.12
CA TYR A 102 3.75 -1.61 19.33
C TYR A 102 3.76 -3.00 18.67
N LYS A 103 3.99 -3.05 17.35
CA LYS A 103 3.92 -4.30 16.58
C LYS A 103 4.58 -4.16 15.20
N SER A 104 5.08 -5.26 14.66
CA SER A 104 5.45 -5.37 13.25
C SER A 104 4.32 -5.99 12.45
N ILE A 105 4.05 -5.42 11.27
CA ILE A 105 3.23 -6.04 10.23
C ILE A 105 4.12 -6.34 9.02
N TYR A 106 3.64 -7.23 8.16
CA TYR A 106 4.37 -7.65 6.98
C TYR A 106 3.53 -7.40 5.74
N ILE A 107 4.22 -7.06 4.66
CA ILE A 107 3.65 -7.03 3.32
C ILE A 107 3.13 -8.42 2.95
N SER A 108 1.88 -8.50 2.51
CA SER A 108 1.24 -9.75 2.10
C SER A 108 1.94 -10.34 0.88
N LYS A 109 2.37 -11.59 1.00
CA LYS A 109 3.01 -12.33 -0.11
C LYS A 109 2.02 -12.81 -1.18
N LYS A 110 0.72 -12.66 -0.91
CA LYS A 110 -0.37 -13.11 -1.78
C LYS A 110 -0.69 -12.12 -2.92
N LEU A 111 -0.04 -10.96 -2.96
CA LEU A 111 -0.28 -9.99 -4.05
C LEU A 111 0.26 -10.53 -5.37
N ASP A 112 -0.52 -10.37 -6.44
CA ASP A 112 -0.23 -10.93 -7.76
C ASP A 112 1.15 -10.52 -8.32
N PHE A 113 1.65 -9.33 -7.96
CA PHE A 113 2.98 -8.83 -8.35
C PHE A 113 4.04 -8.89 -7.25
N TYR A 114 3.75 -9.41 -6.06
CA TYR A 114 4.75 -9.54 -4.99
C TYR A 114 6.00 -10.28 -5.53
N SER A 115 5.77 -11.39 -6.22
CA SER A 115 6.82 -12.20 -6.84
C SER A 115 7.55 -11.47 -7.99
N LEU A 116 6.90 -10.53 -8.69
CA LEU A 116 7.51 -9.75 -9.78
C LEU A 116 8.43 -8.63 -9.28
N ILE A 117 8.27 -8.21 -8.02
CA ILE A 117 9.00 -7.08 -7.45
C ILE A 117 10.11 -7.54 -6.51
N ILE A 118 9.92 -8.69 -5.87
CA ILE A 118 10.87 -9.23 -4.89
C ILE A 118 11.84 -10.24 -5.51
N LYS A 119 11.59 -10.67 -6.76
CA LYS A 119 12.60 -11.41 -7.54
C LYS A 119 13.82 -10.53 -7.82
N LYS A 120 14.94 -10.93 -7.20
CA LYS A 120 16.30 -10.65 -7.68
C LYS A 120 16.63 -11.61 -8.82
#